data_AF-A0A3S3HAD6-F1
#
_entry.id   AF-A0A3S3HAD6-F1
#
_cell.length_a   1.000
_cell.length_b   1.000
_cell.length_c   1.000
_cell.angle_alpha   90.00
_cell.angle_beta   90.00
_cell.angle_gamma   90.00
#
_symmetry.space_group_name_H-M   'P 1'
#
loop_
_entity.id
_entity.type
_entity.pdbx_description
1 polymer ?
#
loop_
_entity_poly.entity_id
_entity_poly.type
_entity_poly.pdbx_seq_one_letter_code
_entity_poly.pdbx_strand_id
1 'polypeptide(L)'
;MLRRRFNRTCLSPLDLAVCERVFNQVCADEQLDPLDPDAEILAVLVVAIFRNAHTSERELLEAVKSRRQKARAAVRTPKMN
;
A
#
# COMPACT_ATOMS: atom_id res chain seq x y z
N MET A 1 2.14 -2.62 -15.03
CA MET A 1 1.75 -4.02 -14.68
C MET A 1 0.90 -4.14 -13.40
N LEU A 2 0.58 -3.05 -12.69
CA LEU A 2 -0.16 -3.07 -11.43
C LEU A 2 -1.59 -3.62 -11.54
N ARG A 3 -2.29 -3.29 -12.63
CA ARG A 3 -3.65 -3.80 -12.88
C ARG A 3 -3.75 -5.33 -12.80
N ARG A 4 -2.70 -6.10 -13.12
CA ARG A 4 -2.70 -7.57 -12.96
C ARG A 4 -2.57 -8.02 -11.51
N ARG A 5 -1.81 -7.31 -10.66
CA ARG A 5 -1.63 -7.64 -9.23
C ARG A 5 -2.96 -7.51 -8.49
N PHE A 6 -3.67 -6.41 -8.73
CA PHE A 6 -4.96 -6.15 -8.09
C PHE A 6 -6.14 -6.88 -8.76
N ASN A 7 -6.01 -7.35 -10.00
CA ASN A 7 -7.04 -8.18 -10.63
C ASN A 7 -7.22 -9.53 -9.91
N ARG A 8 -6.16 -10.05 -9.26
CA ARG A 8 -6.22 -11.27 -8.45
C ARG A 8 -7.01 -11.12 -7.14
N THR A 9 -7.33 -9.89 -6.73
CA THR A 9 -7.92 -9.64 -5.41
C THR A 9 -9.45 -9.50 -5.41
N CYS A 10 -10.11 -9.81 -6.54
CA CYS A 10 -11.57 -9.82 -6.69
C CYS A 10 -12.25 -8.48 -6.29
N LEU A 11 -11.60 -7.35 -6.58
CA LEU A 11 -12.17 -6.03 -6.33
C LEU A 11 -13.01 -5.55 -7.53
N SER A 12 -14.04 -4.75 -7.25
CA SER A 12 -14.78 -4.04 -8.31
C SER A 12 -13.82 -3.11 -9.06
N PRO A 13 -14.01 -2.87 -10.38
CA PRO A 13 -13.18 -1.93 -11.14
C PRO A 13 -13.13 -0.52 -10.54
N LEU A 14 -14.15 -0.12 -9.77
CA LEU A 14 -14.18 1.15 -9.05
C LEU A 14 -13.21 1.14 -7.84
N ASP A 15 -13.30 0.10 -7.01
CA ASP A 15 -12.41 -0.09 -5.85
C ASP A 15 -10.96 -0.30 -6.27
N LEU A 16 -10.77 -0.96 -7.41
CA LEU A 16 -9.48 -1.17 -8.05
C LEU A 16 -8.80 0.16 -8.37
N ALA A 17 -9.55 1.12 -8.93
CA ALA A 17 -9.03 2.43 -9.27
C ALA A 17 -8.62 3.23 -8.03
N VAL A 18 -9.37 3.09 -6.94
CA VAL A 18 -9.03 3.70 -5.64
C VAL A 18 -7.73 3.10 -5.09
N CYS A 19 -7.61 1.78 -5.07
CA CYS A 19 -6.40 1.09 -4.63
C CYS A 19 -5.18 1.47 -5.48
N GLU A 20 -5.34 1.55 -6.81
CA GLU A 20 -4.26 1.91 -7.74
C GLU A 20 -3.81 3.37 -7.55
N ARG A 21 -4.72 4.31 -7.27
CA ARG A 21 -4.36 5.70 -6.97
C ARG A 21 -3.56 5.82 -5.68
N VAL A 22 -4.06 5.22 -4.59
CA VAL A 22 -3.36 5.21 -3.31
C VAL A 22 -1.98 4.58 -3.44
N PHE A 23 -1.90 3.46 -4.14
CA PHE A 23 -0.65 2.79 -4.42
C PHE A 23 0.37 3.70 -5.14
N ASN A 24 -0.03 4.29 -6.27
CA ASN A 24 0.85 5.15 -7.06
C ASN A 24 1.28 6.39 -6.26
N GLN A 25 0.38 6.93 -5.44
CA GLN A 25 0.69 8.08 -4.59
C GLN A 25 1.74 7.73 -3.54
N VAL A 26 1.62 6.58 -2.86
CA VAL A 26 2.63 6.15 -1.88
C VAL A 26 3.94 5.81 -2.57
N CYS A 27 3.91 5.17 -3.74
CA CYS A 27 5.12 4.94 -4.54
C CYS A 27 5.81 6.25 -4.94
N ALA A 28 5.05 7.27 -5.34
CA ALA A 28 5.61 8.59 -5.67
C ALA A 28 6.17 9.31 -4.43
N ASP A 29 5.45 9.28 -3.30
CA ASP A 29 5.88 9.85 -2.00
C ASP A 29 7.19 9.21 -1.53
N GLU A 30 7.30 7.89 -1.63
CA GLU A 30 8.45 7.12 -1.17
C GLU A 30 9.54 6.94 -2.24
N GLN A 31 9.34 7.47 -3.45
CA GLN A 31 10.19 7.25 -4.63
C GLN A 31 10.47 5.76 -4.86
N LEU A 32 9.47 4.91 -4.61
CA LEU A 32 9.54 3.47 -4.79
C LEU A 32 9.26 3.11 -6.25
N ASP A 33 10.14 2.28 -6.80
CA ASP A 33 9.95 1.71 -8.12
C ASP A 33 8.76 0.75 -8.11
N PRO A 34 7.75 0.89 -9.00
CA PRO A 34 6.58 0.01 -9.02
C PRO A 34 6.92 -1.45 -9.41
N LEU A 35 8.15 -1.68 -9.88
CA LEU A 35 8.72 -3.00 -10.17
C LEU A 35 9.42 -3.62 -8.95
N ASP A 36 9.67 -2.83 -7.91
CA ASP A 36 10.37 -3.27 -6.70
C ASP A 36 9.51 -4.25 -5.87
N PRO A 37 10.12 -5.26 -5.22
CA PRO A 37 9.42 -6.12 -4.27
C PRO A 37 8.73 -5.34 -3.14
N ASP A 38 9.29 -4.22 -2.67
CA ASP A 38 8.60 -3.35 -1.71
C ASP A 38 7.29 -2.82 -2.27
N ALA A 39 7.25 -2.48 -3.55
CA ALA A 39 6.04 -2.05 -4.21
C ALA A 39 5.03 -3.22 -4.33
N GLU A 40 5.46 -4.46 -4.51
CA GLU A 40 4.54 -5.60 -4.44
C GLU A 40 3.89 -5.75 -3.05
N ILE A 41 4.69 -5.63 -1.99
CA ILE A 41 4.21 -5.66 -0.60
C ILE A 41 3.20 -4.52 -0.36
N LEU A 42 3.45 -3.35 -0.94
CA LEU A 42 2.58 -2.18 -0.79
C LEU A 42 1.22 -2.42 -1.45
N ALA A 43 1.19 -3.06 -2.62
CA ALA A 43 -0.06 -3.40 -3.30
C ALA A 43 -0.91 -4.39 -2.48
N VAL A 44 -0.27 -5.41 -1.91
CA VAL A 44 -0.96 -6.37 -1.03
C VAL A 44 -1.51 -5.68 0.22
N LEU A 45 -0.72 -4.78 0.82
CA LEU A 45 -1.13 -4.03 2.01
C LEU A 45 -2.34 -3.13 1.74
N VAL A 46 -2.33 -2.41 0.62
CA VAL A 46 -3.43 -1.54 0.18
C VAL A 46 -4.72 -2.35 0.06
N VAL A 47 -4.69 -3.49 -0.64
CA VAL A 47 -5.88 -4.36 -0.76
C VAL A 47 -6.33 -4.90 0.58
N ALA A 48 -5.39 -5.36 1.42
CA ALA A 48 -5.73 -5.96 2.71
C ALA A 48 -6.44 -4.96 3.62
N ILE A 49 -5.95 -3.71 3.67
CA ILE A 49 -6.57 -2.64 4.46
C ILE A 49 -7.94 -2.28 3.88
N PHE A 50 -8.03 -2.11 2.56
CA PHE A 50 -9.28 -1.76 1.89
C PHE A 50 -10.38 -2.80 2.13
N ARG A 51 -10.04 -4.09 2.02
CA ARG A 51 -10.99 -5.20 2.26
C ARG A 51 -11.39 -5.36 3.72
N ASN A 52 -10.51 -4.99 4.66
CA ASN A 52 -10.79 -5.15 6.08
C ASN A 52 -11.70 -4.03 6.61
N ALA A 53 -11.46 -2.79 6.17
CA ALA A 53 -12.09 -1.62 6.75
C ALA A 53 -13.04 -0.86 5.80
N HIS A 54 -13.13 -1.24 4.52
CA HIS A 54 -13.95 -0.57 3.49
C HIS A 54 -13.85 0.96 3.55
N THR A 55 -12.62 1.46 3.66
CA THR A 55 -12.34 2.88 3.90
C THR A 55 -12.22 3.70 2.62
N SER A 56 -12.51 5.01 2.70
CA SER A 56 -12.37 5.95 1.58
C SER A 56 -10.91 6.10 1.12
N GLU A 57 -10.68 6.60 -0.10
CA GLU A 57 -9.32 6.79 -0.67
C GLU A 57 -8.33 7.47 0.29
N ARG A 58 -8.76 8.56 0.94
CA ARG A 58 -7.94 9.29 1.93
C ARG A 58 -7.61 8.46 3.17
N GLU A 59 -8.61 7.80 3.73
CA GLU A 59 -8.46 6.95 4.91
C GLU A 59 -7.54 5.75 4.61
N LEU A 60 -7.68 5.18 3.41
CA LEU A 60 -6.81 4.11 2.92
C LEU A 60 -5.37 4.59 2.79
N LEU A 61 -5.14 5.78 2.22
CA LEU A 61 -3.82 6.37 2.08
C LEU A 61 -3.16 6.59 3.44
N GLU A 62 -3.86 7.22 4.37
CA GLU A 62 -3.37 7.48 5.73
C GLU A 62 -3.03 6.17 6.46
N ALA A 63 -3.89 5.16 6.37
CA ALA A 63 -3.66 3.85 6.98
C ALA A 63 -2.43 3.13 6.39
N VAL A 64 -2.26 3.17 5.06
CA VAL A 64 -1.10 2.58 4.37
C VAL A 64 0.18 3.30 4.76
N LYS A 65 0.19 4.65 4.72
CA LYS A 65 1.35 5.47 5.14
C LYS A 65 1.70 5.22 6.61
N SER A 66 0.71 5.18 7.51
CA SER A 66 0.91 4.89 8.93
C SER A 66 1.52 3.50 9.16
N ARG A 67 1.00 2.46 8.49
CA ARG A 67 1.54 1.10 8.57
C ARG A 67 2.97 1.00 8.03
N ARG A 68 3.26 1.65 6.90
CA ARG A 68 4.60 1.73 6.30
C ARG A 68 5.59 2.45 7.21
N GLN A 69 5.18 3.58 7.79
CA GLN A 69 6.00 4.33 8.74
C GLN A 69 6.29 3.50 9.99
N LYS A 70 5.32 2.77 10.53
CA LYS A 70 5.52 1.83 11.64
C LYS A 70 6.48 0.70 11.28
N ALA A 71 6.38 0.13 10.08
CA ALA A 71 7.30 -0.90 9.60
C ALA A 71 8.74 -0.36 9.48
N ARG A 72 8.92 0.85 8.94
CA ARG A 72 10.23 1.54 8.86
C ARG A 72 10.77 1.91 10.24
N ALA A 73 9.91 2.34 11.16
CA ALA A 73 10.30 2.66 12.54
C ALA A 73 10.71 1.42 13.33
N ALA A 74 10.05 0.27 13.11
CA ALA A 74 10.42 -1.00 13.74
C ALA A 74 11.78 -1.54 13.26
N VAL A 75 12.23 -1.17 12.06
CA VAL A 75 13.59 -1.48 11.56
C VAL A 75 14.65 -0.55 12.17
N ARG A 76 14.27 0.61 12.72
CA ARG A 76 15.18 1.60 13.34
C ARG A 76 15.26 1.50 14.86
N THR A 77 15.03 0.32 15.46
CA THR A 77 15.53 0.08 16.82
C THR A 77 17.00 -0.33 16.75
N PRO A 78 17.97 0.56 17.02
CA PRO A 78 19.30 0.12 17.35
C PRO A 78 19.19 -0.73 18.61
N LYS A 79 19.65 -1.98 18.51
CA LYS A 79 19.96 -2.80 19.67
C LYS A 79 21.03 -2.03 20.45
N MET A 80 20.61 -1.27 21.45
CA MET A 80 21.53 -0.62 22.38
C MET A 80 22.10 -1.74 23.25
N ASN A 81 23.37 -2.04 23.01
CA ASN A 81 24.21 -2.88 23.85
C ASN A 81 24.65 -2.11 25.09
#